data_AF-A0A975EF29-F1
#
_entry.id   AF-A0A975EF29-F1
#
_cell.length_a   1.000
_cell.length_b   1.000
_cell.length_c   1.000
_cell.angle_alpha   90.00
_cell.angle_beta   90.00
_cell.angle_gamma   90.00
#
_symmetry.space_group_name_H-M   'P 1'
#
loop_
_entity.id
_entity.type
_entity.pdbx_description
1 polymer ?
#
loop_
_entity_poly.entity_id
_entity_poly.type
_entity_poly.pdbx_seq_one_letter_code
_entity_poly.pdbx_strand_id
1 'polypeptide(L)'
;MSKDKEFKLPGSGYDVVCKVLHAYVVCGKGKASLGDVAAKAGIDSTMVSRNNGFLLSIGALQGGRDKELTGPGRDLAIAIGNNIDEDIKQNWKQVFLGCERTKSVLDMVKIQKGITKSQFTAKVASALGLVVNPTTKTGINTLTDIFEKAQLLKQDDGKYVVHEDALTVQPADEKEEIKSDPDSDPEPDPVSVKKEMYHGDSTNNRSSGSPEIHINVQVHISPESTPEQIEKIFESMRKHLYERPNE
;
A
#
# COMPACT_ATOMS: atom_id res chain seq x y z
N MET A 1 -25.82 10.56 -7.34
CA MET A 1 -26.17 9.54 -6.31
C MET A 1 -24.91 8.75 -6.00
N SER A 2 -24.14 9.15 -5.00
CA SER A 2 -23.00 8.35 -4.54
C SER A 2 -23.56 7.07 -3.96
N LYS A 3 -23.26 5.93 -4.60
CA LYS A 3 -23.49 4.63 -3.99
C LYS A 3 -22.54 4.57 -2.80
N ASP A 4 -23.03 4.89 -1.61
CA ASP A 4 -22.42 4.40 -0.40
C ASP A 4 -22.39 2.88 -0.54
N LYS A 5 -21.22 2.35 -0.93
CA LYS A 5 -21.00 0.91 -0.91
C LYS A 5 -21.21 0.52 0.55
N GLU A 6 -22.31 -0.17 0.81
CA GLU A 6 -22.64 -0.73 2.12
C GLU A 6 -21.36 -1.29 2.76
N PHE A 7 -21.03 -0.81 3.95
CA PHE A 7 -19.82 -1.24 4.64
C PHE A 7 -20.02 -2.66 5.16
N LYS A 8 -19.19 -3.59 4.71
CA LYS A 8 -19.24 -4.99 5.12
C LYS A 8 -18.07 -5.30 6.05
N LEU A 9 -18.32 -6.08 7.08
CA LEU A 9 -17.25 -6.57 7.95
C LEU A 9 -16.45 -7.69 7.28
N PRO A 10 -15.18 -7.90 7.69
CA PRO A 10 -14.43 -9.10 7.33
C PRO A 10 -15.20 -10.37 7.70
N GLY A 11 -15.24 -11.35 6.82
CA GLY A 11 -15.89 -12.64 7.07
C GLY A 11 -14.97 -13.67 7.70
N SER A 12 -13.73 -13.30 8.02
CA SER A 12 -12.67 -14.18 8.52
C SER A 12 -11.67 -13.40 9.38
N GLY A 13 -10.76 -14.12 10.04
CA GLY A 13 -9.65 -13.53 10.80
C GLY A 13 -8.64 -12.78 9.92
N TYR A 14 -7.79 -11.98 10.55
CA TYR A 14 -6.78 -11.13 9.89
C TYR A 14 -5.89 -11.89 8.89
N ASP A 15 -5.40 -13.06 9.26
CA ASP A 15 -4.51 -13.86 8.40
C ASP A 15 -5.19 -14.26 7.08
N VAL A 16 -6.48 -14.57 7.13
CA VAL A 16 -7.25 -14.92 5.93
C VAL A 16 -7.44 -13.68 5.05
N VAL A 17 -7.70 -12.52 5.64
CA VAL A 17 -7.80 -11.25 4.89
C VAL A 17 -6.48 -10.94 4.17
N CYS A 18 -5.35 -11.11 4.87
CA CYS A 18 -4.02 -10.92 4.30
C CYS A 18 -3.72 -11.92 3.17
N LYS A 19 -4.07 -13.20 3.35
CA LYS A 19 -3.95 -14.22 2.29
C LYS A 19 -4.76 -13.87 1.05
N VAL A 20 -6.00 -13.38 1.23
CA VAL A 20 -6.84 -12.94 0.10
C VAL A 20 -6.21 -11.77 -0.63
N LEU A 21 -5.74 -10.74 0.09
CA LEU A 21 -5.06 -9.58 -0.52
C LEU A 21 -3.81 -10.00 -1.30
N HIS A 22 -2.94 -10.80 -0.69
CA HIS A 22 -1.72 -11.28 -1.34
C HIS A 22 -2.04 -12.13 -2.58
N ALA A 23 -3.05 -13.00 -2.52
CA ALA A 23 -3.47 -13.81 -3.67
C ALA A 23 -3.90 -12.96 -4.88
N TYR A 24 -4.52 -11.80 -4.67
CA TYR A 24 -4.83 -10.88 -5.77
C TYR A 24 -3.57 -10.34 -6.46
N VAL A 25 -2.46 -10.11 -5.75
CA VAL A 25 -1.18 -9.72 -6.35
C VAL A 25 -0.59 -10.87 -7.15
N VAL A 26 -0.67 -12.09 -6.62
CA VAL A 26 -0.18 -13.31 -7.28
C VAL A 26 -0.96 -13.63 -8.57
N CYS A 27 -2.23 -13.22 -8.68
CA CYS A 27 -3.01 -13.30 -9.92
C CYS A 27 -2.50 -12.33 -11.02
N GLY A 28 -1.63 -11.38 -10.68
CA GLY A 28 -1.00 -10.46 -11.63
C GLY A 28 -1.70 -9.10 -11.74
N LYS A 29 -1.33 -8.34 -12.78
CA LYS A 29 -1.90 -7.01 -13.03
C LYS A 29 -3.27 -7.12 -13.69
N GLY A 30 -4.32 -6.65 -13.01
CA GLY A 30 -5.66 -6.48 -13.58
C GLY A 30 -6.74 -7.19 -12.76
N LYS A 31 -7.84 -7.52 -13.45
CA LYS A 31 -8.98 -8.22 -12.86
C LYS A 31 -8.67 -9.69 -12.66
N ALA A 32 -8.98 -10.20 -11.47
CA ALA A 32 -8.91 -11.61 -11.12
C ALA A 32 -10.30 -12.16 -10.82
N SER A 33 -10.56 -13.40 -11.28
CA SER A 33 -11.79 -14.09 -10.96
C SER A 33 -11.75 -14.63 -9.52
N LEU A 34 -12.93 -14.91 -8.96
CA LEU A 34 -13.02 -15.50 -7.62
C LEU A 34 -12.28 -16.85 -7.52
N GLY A 35 -12.36 -17.67 -8.57
CA GLY A 35 -11.75 -18.99 -8.63
C GLY A 35 -10.22 -18.91 -8.66
N ASP A 36 -9.67 -17.99 -9.44
CA ASP A 36 -8.21 -17.80 -9.53
C ASP A 36 -7.63 -17.37 -8.19
N VAL A 37 -8.28 -16.41 -7.53
CA VAL A 37 -7.85 -15.91 -6.22
C VAL A 37 -7.94 -17.02 -5.18
N ALA A 38 -9.01 -17.82 -5.19
CA ALA A 38 -9.16 -18.96 -4.29
C ALA A 38 -8.03 -19.99 -4.48
N ALA A 39 -7.72 -20.31 -5.73
CA ALA A 39 -6.64 -21.23 -6.08
C ALA A 39 -5.26 -20.71 -5.63
N LYS A 40 -4.97 -19.41 -5.83
CA LYS A 40 -3.70 -18.79 -5.39
C LYS A 40 -3.60 -18.64 -3.88
N ALA A 41 -4.70 -18.38 -3.19
CA ALA A 41 -4.75 -18.27 -1.74
C ALA A 41 -4.71 -19.64 -1.03
N GLY A 42 -5.03 -20.74 -1.73
CA GLY A 42 -5.19 -22.05 -1.13
C GLY A 42 -6.37 -22.12 -0.15
N ILE A 43 -7.43 -21.36 -0.40
CA ILE A 43 -8.64 -21.33 0.45
C ILE A 43 -9.90 -21.47 -0.40
N ASP A 44 -11.01 -21.82 0.23
CA ASP A 44 -12.29 -21.98 -0.47
C ASP A 44 -12.81 -20.64 -1.05
N SER A 45 -13.42 -20.72 -2.23
CA SER A 45 -13.97 -19.55 -2.93
C SER A 45 -15.02 -18.79 -2.13
N THR A 46 -15.75 -19.45 -1.23
CA THR A 46 -16.70 -18.79 -0.31
C THR A 46 -15.99 -17.96 0.75
N MET A 47 -14.77 -18.33 1.17
CA MET A 47 -13.96 -17.51 2.08
C MET A 47 -13.45 -16.26 1.37
N VAL A 48 -13.03 -16.38 0.10
CA VAL A 48 -12.63 -15.21 -0.70
C VAL A 48 -13.81 -14.26 -0.88
N SER A 49 -14.99 -14.76 -1.26
CA SER A 49 -16.17 -13.92 -1.51
C SER A 49 -16.69 -13.23 -0.25
N ARG A 50 -16.66 -13.92 0.89
CA ARG A 50 -17.00 -13.35 2.20
C ARG A 50 -16.12 -12.15 2.58
N ASN A 51 -14.83 -12.19 2.25
CA ASN A 51 -13.89 -11.10 2.58
C ASN A 51 -13.88 -9.99 1.51
N ASN A 52 -14.14 -10.32 0.25
CA ASN A 52 -14.20 -9.33 -0.83
C ASN A 52 -15.20 -8.20 -0.58
N GLY A 53 -16.31 -8.48 0.11
CA GLY A 53 -17.27 -7.45 0.50
C GLY A 53 -16.61 -6.34 1.31
N PHE A 54 -15.88 -6.71 2.36
CA PHE A 54 -15.13 -5.77 3.20
C PHE A 54 -14.04 -5.03 2.42
N LEU A 55 -13.24 -5.75 1.63
CA LEU A 55 -12.15 -5.16 0.85
C LEU A 55 -12.66 -4.14 -0.18
N LEU A 56 -13.85 -4.37 -0.76
CA LEU A 56 -14.54 -3.41 -1.61
C LEU A 56 -15.07 -2.19 -0.83
N SER A 57 -15.55 -2.40 0.40
CA SER A 57 -16.08 -1.33 1.26
C SER A 57 -14.99 -0.37 1.75
N ILE A 58 -13.78 -0.87 2.03
CA ILE A 58 -12.63 -0.03 2.45
C ILE A 58 -11.85 0.54 1.26
N GLY A 59 -12.20 0.19 0.02
CA GLY A 59 -11.52 0.69 -1.18
C GLY A 59 -10.19 0.01 -1.49
N ALA A 60 -9.88 -1.15 -0.91
CA ALA A 60 -8.71 -1.96 -1.28
C ALA A 60 -8.94 -2.73 -2.60
N LEU A 61 -10.20 -3.07 -2.89
CA LEU A 61 -10.61 -3.67 -4.15
C LEU A 61 -11.59 -2.78 -4.91
N GLN A 62 -11.64 -2.98 -6.22
CA GLN A 62 -12.65 -2.44 -7.12
C GLN A 62 -13.10 -3.48 -8.15
N GLY A 63 -14.12 -3.12 -8.94
CA GLY A 63 -14.72 -4.01 -9.94
C GLY A 63 -16.06 -4.63 -9.50
N GLY A 64 -16.48 -5.67 -10.20
CA GLY A 64 -17.79 -6.30 -10.07
C GLY A 64 -17.67 -7.81 -9.91
N ARG A 65 -18.01 -8.56 -10.97
CA ARG A 65 -17.84 -10.02 -11.02
C ARG A 65 -16.38 -10.38 -10.73
N ASP A 66 -15.49 -9.89 -11.58
CA ASP A 66 -14.04 -9.96 -11.38
C ASP A 66 -13.58 -8.68 -10.67
N LYS A 67 -12.59 -8.84 -9.81
CA LYS A 67 -12.11 -7.78 -8.90
C LYS A 67 -10.65 -7.52 -9.14
N GLU A 68 -10.24 -6.29 -8.88
CA GLU A 68 -8.85 -5.88 -9.00
C GLU A 68 -8.47 -5.03 -7.78
N LEU A 69 -7.18 -5.04 -7.44
CA LEU A 69 -6.63 -4.18 -6.41
C LEU A 69 -6.63 -2.73 -6.90
N THR A 70 -7.05 -1.81 -6.03
CA THR A 70 -6.80 -0.38 -6.22
C THR A 70 -5.31 -0.08 -6.03
N GLY A 71 -4.88 1.17 -6.28
CA GLY A 71 -3.49 1.59 -5.97
C GLY A 71 -3.11 1.28 -4.52
N PRO A 72 -3.80 1.88 -3.52
CA PRO A 72 -3.52 1.61 -2.10
C PRO A 72 -3.69 0.14 -1.71
N GLY A 73 -4.66 -0.56 -2.30
CA GLY A 73 -4.86 -1.99 -2.05
C GLY A 73 -3.70 -2.84 -2.57
N ARG A 74 -3.11 -2.48 -3.71
CA ARG A 74 -1.96 -3.18 -4.29
C ARG A 74 -0.71 -2.97 -3.45
N ASP A 75 -0.44 -1.74 -3.03
CA ASP A 75 0.73 -1.42 -2.21
C ASP A 75 0.66 -2.18 -0.88
N LEU A 76 -0.52 -2.20 -0.25
CA LEU A 76 -0.80 -3.02 0.93
C LEU A 76 -0.53 -4.51 0.68
N ALA A 77 -1.06 -5.07 -0.42
CA ALA A 77 -0.96 -6.49 -0.69
C ALA A 77 0.48 -6.94 -1.02
N ILE A 78 1.29 -6.06 -1.63
CA ILE A 78 2.72 -6.28 -1.85
C ILE A 78 3.47 -6.26 -0.52
N ALA A 79 3.20 -5.28 0.34
CA ALA A 79 3.81 -5.19 1.66
C ALA A 79 3.52 -6.44 2.51
N ILE A 80 2.28 -6.94 2.46
CA ILE A 80 1.87 -8.22 3.09
C ILE A 80 2.66 -9.39 2.53
N GLY A 81 2.82 -9.49 1.20
CA GLY A 81 3.54 -10.59 0.55
C GLY A 81 5.02 -10.64 0.93
N ASN A 82 5.65 -9.48 1.11
CA ASN A 82 7.06 -9.35 1.49
C ASN A 82 7.28 -9.30 3.01
N ASN A 83 6.21 -9.32 3.81
CA ASN A 83 6.24 -9.26 5.28
C ASN A 83 7.01 -8.04 5.82
N ILE A 84 6.79 -6.86 5.20
CA ILE A 84 7.41 -5.60 5.59
C ILE A 84 6.46 -4.89 6.57
N ASP A 85 6.64 -5.11 7.88
CA ASP A 85 5.70 -4.65 8.92
C ASP A 85 5.43 -3.14 8.90
N GLU A 86 6.46 -2.33 8.68
CA GLU A 86 6.31 -0.87 8.60
C GLU A 86 5.47 -0.45 7.39
N ASP A 87 5.69 -1.06 6.22
CA ASP A 87 4.88 -0.80 5.04
C ASP A 87 3.46 -1.31 5.21
N ILE A 88 3.27 -2.50 5.81
CA ILE A 88 1.95 -3.05 6.13
C ILE A 88 1.19 -2.04 7.00
N LYS A 89 1.85 -1.50 8.02
CA LYS A 89 1.28 -0.47 8.91
C LYS A 89 0.87 0.78 8.12
N GLN A 90 1.78 1.38 7.35
CA GLN A 90 1.50 2.62 6.62
C GLN A 90 0.41 2.44 5.56
N ASN A 91 0.44 1.32 4.83
CA ASN A 91 -0.57 1.01 3.83
C ASN A 91 -1.95 0.74 4.48
N TRP A 92 -2.01 0.05 5.62
CA TRP A 92 -3.27 -0.08 6.36
C TRP A 92 -3.80 1.27 6.85
N LYS A 93 -2.92 2.15 7.37
CA LYS A 93 -3.31 3.54 7.72
C LYS A 93 -3.91 4.25 6.51
N GLN A 94 -3.25 4.20 5.35
CA GLN A 94 -3.73 4.84 4.13
C GLN A 94 -5.11 4.33 3.71
N VAL A 95 -5.32 3.01 3.68
CA VAL A 95 -6.61 2.41 3.30
C VAL A 95 -7.71 2.77 4.31
N PHE A 96 -7.45 2.67 5.61
CA PHE A 96 -8.45 2.94 6.65
C PHE A 96 -8.74 4.43 6.82
N LEU A 97 -7.76 5.29 6.62
CA LEU A 97 -7.95 6.75 6.53
C LEU A 97 -8.43 7.17 5.13
N GLY A 98 -8.60 6.26 4.18
CA GLY A 98 -9.31 6.51 2.92
C GLY A 98 -10.82 6.30 3.05
N CYS A 99 -11.28 5.52 4.05
CA CYS A 99 -12.67 5.12 4.20
C CYS A 99 -13.38 5.93 5.32
N GLU A 100 -14.51 6.55 5.00
CA GLU A 100 -15.27 7.39 5.95
C GLU A 100 -15.82 6.60 7.14
N ARG A 101 -16.20 5.34 6.91
CA ARG A 101 -16.79 4.49 7.95
C ARG A 101 -15.76 4.07 9.00
N THR A 102 -14.55 3.72 8.60
CA THR A 102 -13.44 3.42 9.52
C THR A 102 -12.98 4.68 10.26
N LYS A 103 -12.93 5.84 9.60
CA LYS A 103 -12.69 7.13 10.28
C LYS A 103 -13.73 7.42 11.35
N SER A 104 -15.01 7.26 11.03
CA SER A 104 -16.11 7.49 11.97
C SER A 104 -15.99 6.61 13.23
N VAL A 105 -15.49 5.37 13.09
CA VAL A 105 -15.19 4.49 14.23
C VAL A 105 -14.04 5.06 15.07
N LEU A 106 -12.97 5.56 14.45
CA LEU A 106 -11.85 6.20 15.17
C LEU A 106 -12.30 7.47 15.90
N ASP A 107 -13.08 8.33 15.24
CA ASP A 107 -13.61 9.56 15.81
C ASP A 107 -14.48 9.27 17.03
N MET A 108 -15.32 8.23 16.94
CA MET A 108 -16.13 7.77 18.07
C MET A 108 -15.27 7.37 19.29
N VAL A 109 -14.15 6.65 19.08
CA VAL A 109 -13.23 6.26 20.16
C VAL A 109 -12.53 7.50 20.73
N LYS A 110 -12.11 8.42 19.87
CA LYS A 110 -11.44 9.68 20.25
C LYS A 110 -12.35 10.56 21.11
N ILE A 111 -13.60 10.75 20.70
CA ILE A 111 -14.60 11.56 21.43
C ILE A 111 -14.86 10.98 22.82
N GLN A 112 -14.89 9.66 22.95
CA GLN A 112 -15.18 8.98 24.22
C GLN A 112 -13.95 8.85 25.14
N LYS A 113 -12.76 9.30 24.70
CA LYS A 113 -11.50 9.24 25.47
C LYS A 113 -11.19 7.83 25.98
N GLY A 114 -11.47 6.83 25.16
CA GLY A 114 -11.21 5.43 25.45
C GLY A 114 -12.46 4.61 25.75
N ILE A 115 -12.55 3.41 25.16
CA ILE A 115 -13.69 2.51 25.34
C ILE A 115 -13.27 1.07 25.56
N THR A 116 -13.93 0.34 26.45
CA THR A 116 -13.64 -1.09 26.69
C THR A 116 -13.92 -1.94 25.45
N LYS A 117 -13.32 -3.13 25.36
CA LYS A 117 -13.55 -4.06 24.23
C LYS A 117 -15.02 -4.45 24.02
N SER A 118 -15.77 -4.62 25.10
CA SER A 118 -17.21 -4.89 25.04
C SER A 118 -17.98 -3.69 24.46
N GLN A 119 -17.69 -2.48 24.95
CA GLN A 119 -18.30 -1.25 24.43
C GLN A 119 -17.94 -0.99 22.97
N PHE A 120 -16.67 -1.21 22.59
CA PHE A 120 -16.23 -1.10 21.19
C PHE A 120 -17.05 -2.02 20.29
N THR A 121 -17.19 -3.29 20.68
CA THR A 121 -17.96 -4.27 19.93
C THR A 121 -19.42 -3.85 19.74
N ALA A 122 -20.09 -3.45 20.83
CA ALA A 122 -21.48 -3.02 20.79
C ALA A 122 -21.67 -1.75 19.95
N LYS A 123 -20.76 -0.78 20.06
CA LYS A 123 -20.84 0.49 19.35
C LYS A 123 -20.53 0.35 17.87
N VAL A 124 -19.52 -0.42 17.48
CA VAL A 124 -19.23 -0.70 16.06
C VAL A 124 -20.40 -1.45 15.43
N ALA A 125 -20.95 -2.47 16.11
CA ALA A 125 -22.14 -3.17 15.63
C ALA A 125 -23.32 -2.20 15.42
N SER A 126 -23.60 -1.34 16.41
CA SER A 126 -24.65 -0.34 16.31
C SER A 126 -24.41 0.69 15.19
N ALA A 127 -23.19 1.17 15.03
CA ALA A 127 -22.83 2.16 14.00
C ALA A 127 -22.95 1.60 12.58
N LEU A 128 -22.77 0.29 12.43
CA LEU A 128 -22.90 -0.44 11.17
C LEU A 128 -24.32 -1.03 10.97
N GLY A 129 -25.25 -0.84 11.91
CA GLY A 129 -26.59 -1.42 11.84
C GLY A 129 -26.62 -2.95 11.94
N LEU A 130 -25.62 -3.54 12.60
CA LEU A 130 -25.43 -4.99 12.69
C LEU A 130 -25.85 -5.51 14.07
N VAL A 131 -26.39 -6.73 14.09
CA VAL A 131 -26.63 -7.46 15.33
C VAL A 131 -25.34 -8.18 15.75
N VAL A 132 -25.00 -8.09 17.03
CA VAL A 132 -23.86 -8.82 17.60
C VAL A 132 -24.21 -10.31 17.65
N ASN A 133 -23.54 -11.09 16.80
CA ASN A 133 -23.59 -12.55 16.75
C ASN A 133 -22.15 -13.08 16.54
N PRO A 134 -21.89 -14.40 16.58
CA PRO A 134 -20.53 -14.92 16.41
C PRO A 134 -19.84 -14.46 15.12
N THR A 135 -20.55 -14.38 14.00
CA THR A 135 -20.01 -13.92 12.71
C THR A 135 -19.64 -12.44 12.75
N THR A 136 -20.56 -11.58 13.21
CA THR A 136 -20.30 -10.14 13.37
C THR A 136 -19.16 -9.90 14.36
N LYS A 137 -19.09 -10.67 15.44
CA LYS A 137 -18.02 -10.57 16.45
C LYS A 137 -16.66 -10.91 15.86
N THR A 138 -16.56 -11.97 15.04
CA THR A 138 -15.33 -12.27 14.29
C THR A 138 -14.94 -11.11 13.39
N GLY A 139 -15.88 -10.57 12.61
CA GLY A 139 -15.59 -9.44 11.72
C GLY A 139 -15.16 -8.18 12.47
N ILE A 140 -15.78 -7.85 13.61
CA ILE A 140 -15.38 -6.73 14.46
C ILE A 140 -14.00 -6.98 15.07
N ASN A 141 -13.72 -8.19 15.56
CA ASN A 141 -12.40 -8.52 16.08
C ASN A 141 -11.32 -8.36 15.00
N THR A 142 -11.54 -8.87 13.79
CA THR A 142 -10.62 -8.67 12.67
C THR A 142 -10.43 -7.20 12.33
N LEU A 143 -11.52 -6.41 12.36
CA LEU A 143 -11.42 -4.96 12.16
C LEU A 143 -10.55 -4.30 13.23
N THR A 144 -10.71 -4.71 14.49
CA THR A 144 -9.86 -4.27 15.61
C THR A 144 -8.40 -4.66 15.42
N ASP A 145 -8.13 -5.91 15.01
CA ASP A 145 -6.78 -6.40 14.75
C ASP A 145 -6.10 -5.52 13.67
N ILE A 146 -6.85 -5.13 12.63
CA ILE A 146 -6.33 -4.23 11.59
C ILE A 146 -6.07 -2.82 12.16
N PHE A 147 -6.97 -2.28 12.98
CA PHE A 147 -6.75 -0.98 13.63
C PHE A 147 -5.50 -0.98 14.52
N GLU A 148 -5.24 -2.07 15.24
CA GLU A 148 -4.03 -2.23 16.07
C GLU A 148 -2.78 -2.39 15.21
N LYS A 149 -2.83 -3.23 14.15
CA LYS A 149 -1.71 -3.39 13.20
C LYS A 149 -1.37 -2.11 12.45
N ALA A 150 -2.36 -1.30 12.15
CA ALA A 150 -2.19 0.03 11.57
C ALA A 150 -1.70 1.06 12.60
N GLN A 151 -1.57 0.72 13.90
CA GLN A 151 -1.32 1.66 14.99
C GLN A 151 -2.30 2.85 14.99
N LEU A 152 -3.56 2.59 14.65
CA LEU A 152 -4.64 3.57 14.73
C LEU A 152 -5.32 3.52 16.10
N LEU A 153 -5.36 2.32 16.70
CA LEU A 153 -5.79 2.08 18.07
C LEU A 153 -4.67 1.44 18.87
N LYS A 154 -4.61 1.74 20.16
CA LYS A 154 -3.80 1.02 21.16
C LYS A 154 -4.69 0.59 22.33
N GLN A 155 -4.30 -0.49 23.01
CA GLN A 155 -4.90 -0.85 24.28
C GLN A 155 -4.19 -0.13 25.42
N ASP A 156 -4.97 0.55 26.25
CA ASP A 156 -4.52 1.26 27.44
C ASP A 156 -5.51 0.95 28.58
N ASP A 157 -5.04 0.34 29.66
CA ASP A 157 -5.86 -0.04 30.82
C ASP A 157 -7.19 -0.77 30.47
N GLY A 158 -7.11 -1.76 29.57
CA GLY A 158 -8.27 -2.54 29.12
C GLY A 158 -9.26 -1.78 28.22
N LYS A 159 -8.90 -0.58 27.77
CA LYS A 159 -9.67 0.26 26.84
C LYS A 159 -8.91 0.42 25.53
N TYR A 160 -9.66 0.58 24.44
CA TYR A 160 -9.14 1.06 23.17
C TYR A 160 -9.09 2.58 23.18
N VAL A 161 -7.93 3.15 22.92
CA VAL A 161 -7.70 4.58 22.72
C VAL A 161 -7.08 4.81 21.34
N VAL A 162 -7.34 5.96 20.73
CA VAL A 162 -6.73 6.33 19.45
C VAL A 162 -5.25 6.64 19.68
N HIS A 163 -4.38 6.16 18.80
CA HIS A 163 -2.96 6.49 18.85
C HIS A 163 -2.75 7.99 18.56
N GLU A 164 -1.86 8.67 19.28
CA GLU A 164 -1.66 10.12 19.14
C GLU A 164 -1.25 10.50 17.70
N ASP A 165 -0.38 9.69 17.10
CA ASP A 165 0.05 9.80 15.69
C ASP A 165 -0.88 9.09 14.67
N ALA A 166 -2.11 8.75 15.04
CA ALA A 166 -3.04 8.02 14.16
C ALA A 166 -3.58 8.87 13.00
N LEU A 167 -3.65 10.20 13.18
CA LEU A 167 -4.36 11.12 12.28
C LEU A 167 -3.42 12.07 11.52
N THR A 168 -2.12 12.05 11.83
CA THR A 168 -1.11 12.77 11.07
C THR A 168 -0.77 11.96 9.82
N VAL A 169 -1.59 12.14 8.77
CA VAL A 169 -1.08 11.91 7.41
C VAL A 169 -0.10 13.06 7.19
N GLN A 170 1.21 12.80 7.27
CA GLN A 170 2.16 13.76 6.72
C GLN A 170 1.79 13.95 5.25
N PRO A 171 1.55 15.18 4.78
CA PRO A 171 1.30 15.42 3.37
C PRO A 171 2.49 14.84 2.61
N ALA A 172 2.22 14.00 1.61
CA ALA A 172 3.20 13.81 0.55
C ALA A 172 3.37 15.20 -0.09
N ASP A 173 4.54 15.80 0.10
CA ASP A 173 4.85 17.16 -0.31
C ASP A 173 4.34 17.46 -1.72
N GLU A 174 3.77 18.65 -1.82
CA GLU A 174 3.33 19.28 -3.05
C GLU A 174 4.43 19.13 -4.12
N LYS A 175 4.06 18.51 -5.24
CA LYS A 175 4.89 18.60 -6.45
C LYS A 175 4.88 20.06 -6.89
N GLU A 176 5.91 20.81 -6.53
CA GLU A 176 6.20 22.09 -7.17
C GLU A 176 6.47 21.81 -8.66
N GLU A 177 5.51 22.21 -9.49
CA GLU A 177 5.68 22.41 -10.92
C GLU A 177 6.70 23.54 -11.12
N ILE A 178 7.95 23.18 -11.45
CA ILE A 178 8.92 24.13 -11.97
C ILE A 178 8.45 24.50 -13.38
N LYS A 179 7.94 25.73 -13.53
CA LYS A 179 7.70 26.37 -14.82
C LYS A 179 9.03 26.49 -15.55
N SER A 180 9.13 25.85 -16.71
CA SER A 180 10.21 26.08 -17.67
C SER A 180 9.91 27.35 -18.47
N ASP A 181 10.61 28.45 -18.18
CA ASP A 181 10.73 29.55 -19.14
C ASP A 181 11.89 29.22 -20.11
N PRO A 182 11.67 29.30 -21.44
CA PRO A 182 12.68 29.04 -22.45
C PRO A 182 13.24 30.37 -22.97
N ASP A 183 14.44 30.75 -22.55
CA ASP A 183 15.21 31.69 -23.36
C ASP A 183 16.68 31.69 -22.94
N SER A 184 17.56 31.19 -23.81
CA SER A 184 18.79 31.84 -24.29
C SER A 184 19.68 30.81 -24.97
N ASP A 185 19.56 30.77 -26.29
CA ASP A 185 20.69 30.46 -27.18
C ASP A 185 21.75 31.57 -27.02
N PRO A 186 23.03 31.27 -27.29
CA PRO A 186 23.53 31.75 -28.57
C PRO A 186 24.43 30.75 -29.32
N GLU A 187 24.20 30.66 -30.63
CA GLU A 187 25.15 30.21 -31.64
C GLU A 187 26.50 30.95 -31.56
N PRO A 188 27.56 30.35 -32.13
CA PRO A 188 28.05 30.97 -33.36
C PRO A 188 28.37 29.98 -34.49
N ASP A 189 27.71 30.22 -35.63
CA ASP A 189 28.20 30.36 -37.03
C ASP A 189 29.18 29.35 -37.70
N PRO A 190 29.15 29.27 -39.06
CA PRO A 190 29.34 28.03 -39.81
C PRO A 190 30.60 28.00 -40.68
N VAL A 191 31.27 26.84 -40.79
CA VAL A 191 32.21 26.57 -41.92
C VAL A 191 32.19 25.10 -42.36
N SER A 192 31.38 24.84 -43.38
CA SER A 192 31.68 24.14 -44.65
C SER A 192 32.78 23.06 -44.80
N VAL A 193 32.33 21.96 -45.45
CA VAL A 193 33.00 20.98 -46.36
C VAL A 193 33.78 19.78 -45.76
N LYS A 194 33.21 18.56 -45.85
CA LYS A 194 33.47 17.58 -46.95
C LYS A 194 32.65 16.30 -46.81
N LYS A 195 32.08 15.91 -47.95
CA LYS A 195 31.30 14.69 -48.22
C LYS A 195 32.27 13.63 -48.72
N GLU A 196 32.43 12.52 -47.99
CA GLU A 196 32.94 11.27 -48.56
C GLU A 196 32.02 10.11 -48.17
N MET A 197 31.56 9.43 -49.23
CA MET A 197 30.78 8.22 -49.21
C MET A 197 31.70 7.03 -48.89
N TYR A 198 31.30 6.18 -47.96
CA TYR A 198 31.66 4.76 -47.98
C TYR A 198 30.39 3.93 -47.80
N HIS A 199 30.19 2.99 -48.71
CA HIS A 199 29.25 1.88 -48.61
C HIS A 199 29.93 0.71 -47.87
N GLY A 200 29.15 0.03 -47.03
CA GLY A 200 29.40 -1.34 -46.57
C GLY A 200 30.29 -1.44 -45.32
N ASP A 201 29.75 -1.85 -44.18
CA ASP A 201 29.46 -3.26 -43.95
C ASP A 201 28.48 -3.43 -42.78
N SER A 202 27.58 -4.39 -42.93
CA SER A 202 26.60 -4.78 -41.92
C SER A 202 27.28 -5.73 -40.95
N THR A 203 27.75 -5.23 -39.80
CA THR A 203 28.10 -6.10 -38.68
C THR A 203 27.05 -5.99 -37.58
N ASN A 204 26.21 -7.02 -37.59
CA ASN A 204 25.21 -7.43 -36.61
C ASN A 204 25.80 -7.45 -35.18
N ASN A 205 25.68 -6.35 -34.45
CA ASN A 205 25.99 -6.32 -33.02
C ASN A 205 24.79 -6.91 -32.26
N ARG A 206 24.80 -8.24 -32.11
CA ARG A 206 23.99 -8.91 -31.10
C ARG A 206 24.52 -8.48 -29.74
N SER A 207 23.99 -7.39 -29.20
CA SER A 207 24.10 -7.11 -27.78
C SER A 207 23.55 -8.32 -27.05
N SER A 208 24.44 -9.05 -26.39
CA SER A 208 24.10 -10.02 -25.37
C SER A 208 23.20 -9.31 -24.36
N GLY A 209 21.90 -9.60 -24.43
CA GLY A 209 20.88 -9.00 -23.58
C GLY A 209 21.07 -9.41 -22.14
N SER A 210 21.98 -8.75 -21.43
CA SER A 210 21.88 -8.63 -19.99
C SER A 210 20.64 -7.80 -19.68
N PRO A 211 19.73 -8.26 -18.82
CA PRO A 211 18.57 -7.47 -18.43
C PRO A 211 19.06 -6.14 -17.83
N GLU A 212 18.57 -5.04 -18.39
CA GLU A 212 18.84 -3.71 -17.87
C GLU A 212 17.88 -3.48 -16.68
N ILE A 213 18.44 -3.32 -15.48
CA ILE A 213 17.67 -3.07 -14.26
C ILE A 213 17.84 -1.59 -13.91
N HIS A 214 16.74 -0.84 -13.97
CA HIS A 214 16.68 0.54 -13.51
C HIS A 214 16.15 0.56 -12.08
N ILE A 215 16.99 0.96 -11.12
CA ILE A 215 16.63 1.03 -9.69
C ILE A 215 16.61 2.51 -9.29
N ASN A 216 15.43 3.01 -8.92
CA ASN A 216 15.28 4.32 -8.32
C ASN A 216 15.24 4.17 -6.80
N VAL A 217 16.20 4.75 -6.09
CA VAL A 217 16.28 4.71 -4.62
C VAL A 217 16.03 6.10 -4.06
N GLN A 218 15.02 6.23 -3.20
CA GLN A 218 14.73 7.45 -2.45
C GLN A 218 15.02 7.21 -0.98
N VAL A 219 15.89 8.04 -0.39
CA VAL A 219 16.30 7.92 1.02
C VAL A 219 15.75 9.12 1.78
N HIS A 220 14.94 8.87 2.82
CA HIS A 220 14.51 9.89 3.76
C HIS A 220 15.43 9.90 4.96
N ILE A 221 16.12 11.03 5.18
CA ILE A 221 17.03 11.24 6.31
C ILE A 221 16.34 12.21 7.28
N SER A 222 16.25 11.85 8.55
CA SER A 222 15.70 12.74 9.58
C SER A 222 16.58 13.98 9.72
N PRO A 223 16.02 15.19 9.90
CA PRO A 223 16.82 16.41 10.13
C PRO A 223 17.68 16.33 11.41
N GLU A 224 17.33 15.43 12.33
CA GLU A 224 18.08 15.16 13.56
C GLU A 224 19.22 14.13 13.37
N SER A 225 19.44 13.62 12.16
CA SER A 225 20.45 12.58 11.90
C SER A 225 21.86 13.18 11.97
N THR A 226 22.75 12.52 12.71
CA THR A 226 24.14 12.96 12.79
C THR A 226 24.90 12.61 11.50
N PRO A 227 25.99 13.34 11.15
CA PRO A 227 26.81 13.04 9.98
C PRO A 227 27.28 11.58 9.91
N GLU A 228 27.58 10.98 11.06
CA GLU A 228 28.03 9.58 11.15
C GLU A 228 26.93 8.57 10.79
N GLN A 229 25.66 8.90 11.09
CA GLN A 229 24.53 8.05 10.72
C GLN A 229 24.26 8.11 9.22
N ILE A 230 24.41 9.29 8.63
CA ILE A 230 24.28 9.51 7.18
C ILE A 230 25.36 8.71 6.44
N GLU A 231 26.62 8.76 6.91
CA GLU A 231 27.71 8.02 6.28
C GLU A 231 27.47 6.51 6.32
N LYS A 232 26.97 5.96 7.45
CA LYS A 232 26.62 4.53 7.56
C LYS A 232 25.53 4.09 6.57
N ILE A 233 24.57 4.97 6.27
CA ILE A 233 23.52 4.68 5.28
C ILE A 233 24.16 4.55 3.89
N PHE A 234 25.00 5.51 3.51
CA PHE A 234 25.68 5.49 2.21
C PHE A 234 26.71 4.36 2.10
N GLU A 235 27.41 4.02 3.17
CA GLU A 235 28.31 2.87 3.23
C GLU A 235 27.55 1.56 3.02
N SER A 236 26.41 1.38 3.69
CA SER A 236 25.54 0.23 3.50
C SER A 236 24.99 0.16 2.06
N MET A 237 24.57 1.29 1.48
CA MET A 237 24.11 1.33 0.09
C MET A 237 25.23 0.99 -0.89
N ARG A 238 26.44 1.53 -0.69
CA ARG A 238 27.61 1.24 -1.54
C ARG A 238 27.91 -0.25 -1.56
N LYS A 239 27.92 -0.87 -0.39
CA LYS A 239 28.16 -2.30 -0.21
C LYS A 239 27.13 -3.18 -0.92
N HIS A 240 25.86 -2.78 -0.97
CA HIS A 240 24.80 -3.67 -1.50
C HIS A 240 24.35 -3.33 -2.92
N LEU A 241 24.61 -2.12 -3.41
CA LEU A 241 24.23 -1.70 -4.77
C LEU A 241 25.39 -1.74 -5.78
N TYR A 242 26.63 -1.59 -5.32
CA TYR A 242 27.79 -1.53 -6.22
C TYR A 242 28.75 -2.72 -6.08
N GLU A 243 28.90 -3.28 -4.88
CA GLU A 243 29.75 -4.47 -4.71
C GLU A 243 28.97 -5.69 -5.19
N ARG A 244 29.43 -6.31 -6.28
CA ARG A 244 29.01 -7.67 -6.60
C ARG A 244 29.45 -8.57 -5.44
N PRO A 245 28.64 -9.56 -5.02
CA PRO A 245 29.14 -10.60 -4.13
C PRO A 245 30.39 -11.19 -4.78
N ASN A 246 31.54 -11.07 -4.12
CA ASN A 246 32.77 -11.73 -4.57
C ASN A 246 32.49 -13.23 -4.62
N GLU A 247 32.55 -13.80 -5.82
CA GLU A 247 32.62 -15.24 -6.06
C GLU A 247 34.08 -15.69 -5.97
#